data_AF-A0A1G3PRT7-F1
#
_entry.id   AF-A0A1G3PRT7-F1
#
_cell.length_a   1.000
_cell.length_b   1.000
_cell.length_c   1.000
_cell.angle_alpha   90.00
_cell.angle_beta   90.00
_cell.angle_gamma   90.00
#
_symmetry.space_group_name_H-M   'P 1'
#
loop_
_entity.id
_entity.type
_entity.pdbx_description
1 polymer ?
#
loop_
_entity_poly.entity_id
_entity_poly.type
_entity_poly.pdbx_seq_one_letter_code
_entity_poly.pdbx_strand_id
1 'polypeptide(L)'
;MAEGLTFYSKSELICPVCGVGHKREEMLTGRGRFNAGALSNELRRSYIATQKFGEVNPLIYPVAVCPSCLFAADKDDFTKVPPKSVEQLLELQQVRGKYMLKIFGMVPDFVGPRELISGIGSYILAISSSPFLDKRKQAPTIKMGIYSLRTAWLMIDLFRQTNEPKYQELSDLFYRKASEFYEQALELQSKGIEPLDGARWLGPDTDYNFGYDGFLYIDAVLKYKTAVFMEDPIERVKCYEGVKRILSKVFGIGRKAKDKPEILLNLSREVYDKIGEEVEKLKESLGDLNELENLEQAVEEAAKQAAKEDAQASAEAPAEE
;
A
#
# COMPACT_ATOMS: atom_id res chain seq x y z
N MET A 1 9.66 -36.55 11.63
CA MET A 1 9.64 -35.62 10.47
C MET A 1 10.57 -34.47 10.82
N ALA A 2 11.56 -34.15 9.98
CA ALA A 2 12.38 -32.97 10.19
C ALA A 2 11.46 -31.74 10.31
N GLU A 3 11.61 -30.96 11.38
CA GLU A 3 10.74 -29.80 11.61
C GLU A 3 11.10 -28.70 10.60
N GLY A 4 10.37 -28.64 9.48
CA GLY A 4 10.54 -27.62 8.45
C GLY A 4 10.01 -26.24 8.87
N LEU A 5 10.42 -25.22 8.13
CA LEU A 5 9.88 -23.86 8.19
C LEU A 5 8.55 -23.76 7.42
N THR A 6 8.47 -24.47 6.30
CA THR A 6 7.33 -24.47 5.40
C THR A 6 6.91 -25.89 5.03
N PHE A 7 5.76 -26.03 4.38
CA PHE A 7 5.27 -27.26 3.76
C PHE A 7 4.50 -26.93 2.50
N TYR A 8 4.42 -27.86 1.56
CA TYR A 8 3.55 -27.73 0.40
C TYR A 8 2.15 -28.25 0.70
N SER A 9 1.13 -27.54 0.22
CA SER A 9 -0.27 -27.95 0.34
C SER A 9 -0.46 -29.39 -0.18
N LYS A 10 -1.26 -30.18 0.55
CA LYS A 10 -1.55 -31.56 0.15
C LYS A 10 -2.35 -31.60 -1.16
N SER A 11 -3.36 -30.74 -1.25
CA SER A 11 -4.16 -30.54 -2.45
C SER A 11 -3.42 -29.66 -3.44
N GLU A 12 -3.54 -30.02 -4.71
CA GLU A 12 -3.11 -29.18 -5.82
C GLU A 12 -4.04 -27.97 -5.96
N LEU A 13 -3.45 -26.80 -6.21
CA LEU A 13 -4.12 -25.56 -6.53
C LEU A 13 -4.19 -25.44 -8.06
N ILE A 14 -5.39 -25.52 -8.61
CA ILE A 14 -5.61 -25.34 -10.05
C ILE A 14 -5.71 -23.85 -10.36
N CYS A 15 -4.87 -23.35 -11.26
CA CYS A 15 -4.93 -21.97 -11.71
C CYS A 15 -6.21 -21.71 -12.51
N PRO A 16 -7.08 -20.76 -12.13
CA PRO A 16 -8.31 -20.49 -12.89
C PRO A 16 -8.05 -19.75 -14.21
N VAL A 17 -6.83 -19.26 -14.44
CA VAL A 17 -6.48 -18.51 -15.65
C VAL A 17 -5.95 -19.43 -16.76
N CYS A 18 -5.04 -20.36 -16.42
CA CYS A 18 -4.39 -21.23 -17.41
C CYS A 18 -4.61 -22.73 -17.18
N GLY A 19 -5.32 -23.12 -16.12
CA GLY A 19 -5.61 -24.53 -15.80
C GLY A 19 -4.45 -25.32 -15.18
N VAL A 20 -3.24 -24.76 -15.10
CA VAL A 20 -2.08 -25.47 -14.53
C VAL A 20 -2.26 -25.72 -13.03
N GLY A 21 -2.10 -26.98 -12.65
CA GLY A 21 -2.01 -27.42 -11.27
C GLY A 21 -0.62 -27.19 -10.68
N HIS A 22 -0.57 -26.72 -9.44
CA HIS A 22 0.66 -26.53 -8.68
C HIS A 22 0.37 -26.62 -7.18
N LYS A 23 1.38 -26.89 -6.36
CA LYS A 23 1.23 -26.87 -4.90
C LYS A 23 1.63 -25.52 -4.36
N ARG A 24 0.88 -25.02 -3.38
CA ARG A 24 1.23 -23.78 -2.68
C ARG A 24 2.17 -24.11 -1.53
N GLU A 25 3.26 -23.36 -1.42
CA GLU A 25 4.04 -23.38 -0.19
C GLU A 25 3.31 -22.61 0.91
N GLU A 26 3.28 -23.18 2.11
CA GLU A 26 2.67 -22.61 3.29
C GLU A 26 3.67 -22.57 4.43
N MET A 27 3.70 -21.43 5.12
CA MET A 27 4.51 -21.26 6.31
C MET A 27 3.90 -22.00 7.50
N LEU A 28 4.72 -22.75 8.24
CA LEU A 28 4.31 -23.32 9.51
C LEU A 28 4.35 -22.26 10.61
N THR A 29 3.32 -22.21 11.44
CA THR A 29 3.24 -21.30 12.59
C THR A 29 3.56 -22.01 13.91
N GLY A 30 3.99 -21.25 14.91
CA GLY A 30 4.31 -21.76 16.26
C GLY A 30 5.63 -22.52 16.37
N ARG A 31 5.84 -23.17 17.52
CA ARG A 31 7.06 -23.92 17.91
C ARG A 31 8.36 -23.10 17.81
N GLY A 32 8.30 -21.80 18.08
CA GLY A 32 9.48 -20.93 18.07
C GLY A 32 10.15 -20.81 16.70
N ARG A 33 9.38 -20.86 15.60
CA ARG A 33 9.91 -20.65 14.24
C ARG A 33 10.40 -19.22 14.01
N PHE A 34 9.72 -18.27 14.62
CA PHE A 34 10.11 -16.87 14.67
C PHE A 34 9.53 -16.26 15.94
N ASN A 35 10.19 -15.22 16.45
CA ASN A 35 9.70 -14.44 17.58
C ASN A 35 9.28 -13.06 17.09
N ALA A 36 8.11 -12.59 17.54
CA ALA A 36 7.64 -11.25 17.28
C ALA A 36 8.56 -10.23 17.98
N GLY A 37 9.06 -9.26 17.21
CA GLY A 37 9.83 -8.12 17.68
C GLY A 37 9.00 -6.84 17.79
N ALA A 38 9.69 -5.71 17.70
CA ALA A 38 9.07 -4.39 17.73
C ALA A 38 8.07 -4.18 16.58
N LEU A 39 7.00 -3.43 16.86
CA LEU A 39 6.09 -2.89 15.86
C LEU A 39 6.60 -1.53 15.39
N SER A 40 6.68 -1.30 14.08
CA SER A 40 7.00 0.03 13.54
C SER A 40 5.78 0.95 13.52
N ASN A 41 6.02 2.24 13.25
CA ASN A 41 4.98 3.24 12.99
C ASN A 41 4.21 2.99 11.67
N GLU A 42 4.54 1.92 10.94
CA GLU A 42 3.81 1.50 9.75
C GLU A 42 3.04 0.20 10.03
N LEU A 43 2.86 -0.15 11.31
CA LEU A 43 2.26 -1.40 11.79
C LEU A 43 2.95 -2.66 11.23
N ARG A 44 4.23 -2.54 10.86
CA ARG A 44 5.08 -3.67 10.43
C ARG A 44 5.72 -4.32 11.65
N ARG A 45 5.60 -5.65 11.76
CA ARG A 45 6.27 -6.42 12.80
C ARG A 45 7.69 -6.76 12.34
N SER A 46 8.68 -6.46 13.17
CA SER A 46 10.02 -7.05 13.02
C SER A 46 10.02 -8.47 13.59
N TYR A 47 10.83 -9.36 13.01
CA TYR A 47 10.92 -10.75 13.46
C TYR A 47 12.34 -11.06 13.91
N ILE A 48 12.46 -11.58 15.13
CA ILE A 48 13.75 -11.91 15.74
C ILE A 48 14.14 -13.31 15.28
N ALA A 49 15.34 -13.41 14.69
CA ALA A 49 15.91 -14.67 14.24
C ALA A 49 16.01 -15.66 15.40
N THR A 50 15.75 -16.94 15.11
CA THR A 50 15.84 -18.00 16.11
C THR A 50 17.09 -18.85 15.86
N GLN A 51 17.65 -19.44 16.91
CA GLN A 51 18.82 -20.32 16.75
C GLN A 51 18.56 -21.49 15.80
N LYS A 52 17.30 -21.93 15.69
CA LYS A 52 16.92 -23.11 14.91
C LYS A 52 16.60 -22.79 13.46
N PHE A 53 15.90 -21.70 13.19
CA PHE A 53 15.38 -21.37 11.86
C PHE A 53 16.02 -20.14 11.23
N GLY A 54 16.90 -19.44 11.96
CA GLY A 54 17.52 -18.21 11.48
C GLY A 54 16.50 -17.08 11.32
N GLU A 55 16.79 -16.19 10.37
CA GLU A 55 15.89 -15.12 9.97
C GLU A 55 14.74 -15.67 9.13
N VAL A 56 13.54 -15.22 9.45
CA VAL A 56 12.30 -15.69 8.82
C VAL A 56 11.42 -14.48 8.59
N ASN A 57 10.93 -14.31 7.36
CA ASN A 57 10.05 -13.22 6.98
C ASN A 57 8.67 -13.73 6.57
N PRO A 58 7.67 -13.75 7.47
CA PRO A 58 6.32 -14.25 7.16
C PRO A 58 5.63 -13.53 5.99
N LEU A 59 5.99 -12.27 5.73
CA LEU A 59 5.41 -11.48 4.63
C LEU A 59 5.72 -12.09 3.27
N ILE A 60 6.72 -12.95 3.13
CA ILE A 60 6.96 -13.58 1.85
C ILE A 60 6.00 -14.73 1.58
N TYR A 61 4.97 -15.09 2.37
CA TYR A 61 4.10 -16.26 2.06
C TYR A 61 2.60 -16.03 1.71
N PRO A 62 1.97 -14.86 1.89
CA PRO A 62 0.51 -14.72 1.74
C PRO A 62 -0.06 -14.94 0.33
N VAL A 63 0.67 -14.53 -0.70
CA VAL A 63 0.18 -14.50 -2.08
C VAL A 63 0.38 -15.85 -2.74
N ALA A 64 -0.61 -16.38 -3.45
CA ALA A 64 -0.41 -17.53 -4.33
C ALA A 64 -0.02 -17.06 -5.73
N VAL A 65 0.90 -17.76 -6.41
CA VAL A 65 1.36 -17.43 -7.76
C VAL A 65 1.31 -18.69 -8.62
N CYS A 66 0.65 -18.61 -9.78
CA CYS A 66 0.74 -19.67 -10.78
C CYS A 66 2.13 -19.62 -11.45
N PRO A 67 2.93 -20.70 -11.40
CA PRO A 67 4.28 -20.70 -11.98
C PRO A 67 4.27 -20.66 -13.52
N SER A 68 3.14 -20.99 -14.16
CA SER A 68 3.03 -20.99 -15.62
C SER A 68 2.63 -19.62 -16.17
N CYS A 69 1.46 -19.10 -15.77
CA CYS A 69 0.96 -17.83 -16.31
C CYS A 69 1.25 -16.63 -15.42
N LEU A 70 1.99 -16.79 -14.32
CA LEU A 70 2.36 -15.75 -13.34
C LEU A 70 1.16 -15.06 -12.66
N PHE A 71 -0.04 -15.65 -12.73
CA PHE A 71 -1.24 -15.07 -12.10
C PHE A 71 -1.07 -15.13 -10.60
N ALA A 72 -1.35 -14.03 -9.91
CA ALA A 72 -1.13 -13.95 -8.49
C ALA A 72 -2.29 -13.24 -7.79
N ALA A 73 -2.66 -13.77 -6.63
CA ALA A 73 -3.67 -13.19 -5.76
C ALA A 73 -3.49 -13.74 -4.34
N ASP A 74 -4.10 -13.08 -3.35
CA ASP A 74 -4.23 -13.66 -2.02
C ASP A 74 -4.88 -15.04 -2.08
N LYS A 75 -4.51 -15.91 -1.14
CA LYS A 75 -5.02 -17.30 -1.08
C LYS A 75 -6.54 -17.42 -1.15
N ASP A 76 -7.25 -16.45 -0.57
CA ASP A 76 -8.71 -16.46 -0.47
C ASP A 76 -9.37 -16.03 -1.78
N ASP A 77 -8.62 -15.42 -2.70
CA ASP A 77 -9.08 -14.87 -3.98
C ASP A 77 -8.58 -15.64 -5.20
N PHE A 78 -7.50 -16.41 -5.05
CA PHE A 78 -6.80 -17.02 -6.17
C PHE A 78 -7.71 -17.87 -7.07
N THR A 79 -8.70 -18.56 -6.51
CA THR A 79 -9.64 -19.39 -7.28
C THR A 79 -10.93 -18.66 -7.67
N LYS A 80 -11.08 -17.38 -7.32
CA LYS A 80 -12.31 -16.58 -7.49
C LYS A 80 -12.19 -15.53 -8.58
N VAL A 81 -11.50 -15.87 -9.67
CA VAL A 81 -11.35 -14.99 -10.83
C VAL A 81 -12.69 -14.89 -11.57
N PRO A 82 -13.20 -13.68 -11.87
CA PRO A 82 -14.38 -13.53 -12.71
C PRO A 82 -14.15 -14.16 -14.10
N PRO A 83 -15.09 -14.98 -14.63
CA PRO A 83 -14.89 -15.65 -15.92
C PRO A 83 -14.57 -14.70 -17.08
N LYS A 84 -15.21 -13.51 -17.08
CA LYS A 84 -14.98 -12.44 -18.07
C LYS A 84 -13.56 -11.88 -18.09
N SER A 85 -12.77 -12.14 -17.05
CA SER A 85 -11.43 -11.58 -16.86
C SER A 85 -10.32 -12.59 -17.16
N VAL A 86 -10.67 -13.86 -17.38
CA VAL A 86 -9.69 -14.95 -17.59
C VAL A 86 -8.83 -14.70 -18.84
N GLU A 87 -9.45 -14.34 -19.96
CA GLU A 87 -8.74 -14.09 -21.22
C GLU A 87 -7.74 -12.94 -21.09
N GLN A 88 -8.18 -11.80 -20.56
CA GLN A 88 -7.32 -10.63 -20.32
C GLN A 88 -6.15 -10.94 -19.38
N LEU A 89 -6.40 -11.72 -18.32
CA LEU A 89 -5.35 -12.15 -17.41
C LEU A 89 -4.33 -13.04 -18.13
N LEU A 90 -4.76 -13.93 -19.01
CA LEU A 90 -3.87 -14.80 -19.77
C LEU A 90 -2.98 -13.99 -20.74
N GLU A 91 -3.55 -13.01 -21.45
CA GLU A 91 -2.81 -12.11 -22.35
C GLU A 91 -1.69 -11.34 -21.64
N LEU A 92 -1.89 -11.00 -20.37
CA LEU A 92 -0.91 -10.30 -19.54
C LEU A 92 0.26 -11.17 -19.03
N GLN A 93 0.30 -12.47 -19.35
CA GLN A 93 1.38 -13.36 -18.90
C GLN A 93 2.77 -12.83 -19.30
N GLN A 94 2.94 -12.45 -20.56
CA GLN A 94 4.23 -11.98 -21.07
C GLN A 94 4.64 -10.64 -20.47
N VAL A 95 3.66 -9.76 -20.25
CA VAL A 95 3.88 -8.46 -19.60
C VAL A 95 4.38 -8.67 -18.17
N ARG A 96 3.76 -9.58 -17.42
CA ARG A 96 4.17 -9.94 -16.06
C ARG A 96 5.56 -10.58 -16.00
N GLY A 97 5.91 -11.41 -16.98
CA GLY A 97 7.28 -11.93 -17.14
C GLY A 97 8.30 -10.81 -17.36
N LYS A 98 7.98 -9.83 -18.21
CA LYS A 98 8.84 -8.66 -18.46
C LYS A 98 9.08 -7.81 -17.21
N TYR A 99 8.09 -7.65 -16.32
CA TYR A 99 8.29 -6.96 -15.05
C TYR A 99 9.37 -7.65 -14.21
N MET A 100 9.28 -8.97 -14.08
CA MET A 100 10.24 -9.76 -13.31
C MET A 100 11.65 -9.67 -13.90
N LEU A 101 11.77 -9.84 -15.22
CA LEU A 101 13.05 -9.69 -15.92
C LEU A 101 13.66 -8.29 -15.75
N LYS A 102 12.85 -7.24 -15.83
CA LYS A 102 13.34 -5.85 -15.69
C LYS A 102 13.81 -5.54 -14.27
N ILE A 103 13.15 -6.08 -13.25
CA ILE A 103 13.44 -5.76 -11.84
C ILE A 103 14.55 -6.66 -11.29
N PHE A 104 14.52 -7.96 -11.60
CA PHE A 104 15.41 -8.97 -11.01
C PHE A 104 16.41 -9.58 -11.99
N GLY A 105 16.32 -9.28 -13.29
CA GLY A 105 17.13 -9.94 -14.32
C GLY A 105 16.70 -11.38 -14.64
N MET A 106 15.71 -11.91 -13.92
CA MET A 106 15.18 -13.26 -14.08
C MET A 106 13.70 -13.31 -13.69
N VAL A 107 12.99 -14.35 -14.12
CA VAL A 107 11.67 -14.69 -13.54
C VAL A 107 11.92 -15.52 -12.27
N PRO A 108 11.48 -15.07 -11.09
CA PRO A 108 11.68 -15.83 -9.85
C PRO A 108 11.05 -17.22 -9.93
N ASP A 109 11.63 -18.18 -9.20
CA ASP A 109 11.01 -19.49 -9.04
C ASP A 109 9.81 -19.40 -8.09
N PHE A 110 8.67 -19.91 -8.56
CA PHE A 110 7.42 -20.01 -7.81
C PHE A 110 6.99 -21.47 -7.57
N VAL A 111 7.82 -22.44 -7.95
CA VAL A 111 7.64 -23.87 -7.69
C VAL A 111 8.45 -24.28 -6.46
N GLY A 112 9.71 -23.86 -6.38
CA GLY A 112 10.60 -24.11 -5.25
C GLY A 112 10.26 -23.31 -3.98
N PRO A 113 11.04 -23.51 -2.89
CA PRO A 113 10.88 -22.77 -1.65
C PRO A 113 11.01 -21.27 -1.87
N ARG A 114 10.18 -20.49 -1.20
CA ARG A 114 10.19 -19.03 -1.33
C ARG A 114 11.41 -18.41 -0.68
N GLU A 115 11.89 -17.40 -1.39
CA GLU A 115 12.94 -16.50 -0.96
C GLU A 115 12.43 -15.07 -1.07
N LEU A 116 13.26 -14.10 -0.69
CA LEU A 116 12.88 -12.70 -0.69
C LEU A 116 12.46 -12.20 -2.08
N ILE A 117 13.22 -12.57 -3.12
CA ILE A 117 12.92 -12.18 -4.51
C ILE A 117 11.58 -12.74 -5.00
N SER A 118 11.28 -14.02 -4.75
CA SER A 118 9.98 -14.60 -5.13
C SER A 118 8.84 -14.07 -4.26
N GLY A 119 9.11 -13.73 -2.98
CA GLY A 119 8.18 -12.99 -2.12
C GLY A 119 7.79 -11.64 -2.71
N ILE A 120 8.77 -10.80 -3.05
CA ILE A 120 8.57 -9.48 -3.68
C ILE A 120 7.85 -9.65 -5.02
N GLY A 121 8.34 -10.56 -5.87
CA GLY A 121 7.74 -10.86 -7.17
C GLY A 121 6.26 -11.22 -7.05
N SER A 122 5.89 -11.99 -6.03
CA SER A 122 4.48 -12.35 -5.81
C SER A 122 3.57 -11.14 -5.60
N TYR A 123 4.01 -10.14 -4.84
CA TYR A 123 3.22 -8.93 -4.62
C TYR A 123 3.12 -8.06 -5.87
N ILE A 124 4.20 -7.92 -6.64
CA ILE A 124 4.18 -7.19 -7.91
C ILE A 124 3.20 -7.84 -8.89
N LEU A 125 3.23 -9.17 -8.99
CA LEU A 125 2.29 -9.94 -9.81
C LEU A 125 0.85 -9.79 -9.31
N ALA A 126 0.63 -9.77 -7.98
CA ALA A 126 -0.69 -9.58 -7.39
C ALA A 126 -1.24 -8.18 -7.65
N ILE A 127 -0.41 -7.14 -7.58
CA ILE A 127 -0.79 -5.77 -7.96
C ILE A 127 -1.22 -5.74 -9.43
N SER A 128 -0.48 -6.41 -10.32
CA SER A 128 -0.83 -6.48 -11.75
C SER A 128 -2.11 -7.27 -12.03
N SER A 129 -2.48 -8.22 -11.17
CA SER A 129 -3.62 -9.12 -11.37
C SER A 129 -4.91 -8.58 -10.71
N SER A 130 -4.77 -7.78 -9.65
CA SER A 130 -5.88 -7.29 -8.83
C SER A 130 -6.93 -6.45 -9.57
N PRO A 131 -6.60 -5.60 -10.58
CA PRO A 131 -7.61 -4.82 -11.30
C PRO A 131 -8.70 -5.65 -11.98
N PHE A 132 -8.43 -6.95 -12.20
CA PHE A 132 -9.33 -7.90 -12.86
C PHE A 132 -10.24 -8.66 -11.88
N LEU A 133 -10.14 -8.36 -10.58
CA LEU A 133 -10.94 -8.99 -9.52
C LEU A 133 -12.24 -8.22 -9.26
N ASP A 134 -13.18 -8.88 -8.58
CA ASP A 134 -14.48 -8.29 -8.27
C ASP A 134 -14.34 -7.19 -7.19
N LYS A 135 -14.68 -5.95 -7.56
CA LYS A 135 -14.60 -4.80 -6.66
C LYS A 135 -15.43 -4.99 -5.39
N ARG A 136 -16.65 -5.49 -5.50
CA ARG A 136 -17.58 -5.64 -4.36
C ARG A 136 -17.12 -6.74 -3.40
N LYS A 137 -16.61 -7.84 -3.93
CA LYS A 137 -16.34 -9.06 -3.15
C LYS A 137 -14.91 -9.19 -2.68
N GLN A 138 -13.98 -8.49 -3.34
CA GLN A 138 -12.54 -8.71 -3.17
C GLN A 138 -11.77 -7.42 -2.86
N ALA A 139 -12.38 -6.23 -3.00
CA ALA A 139 -11.73 -4.94 -2.70
C ALA A 139 -10.28 -4.83 -3.24
N PRO A 140 -10.07 -4.99 -4.56
CA PRO A 140 -8.75 -5.05 -5.17
C PRO A 140 -7.91 -3.78 -4.96
N THR A 141 -8.52 -2.59 -4.88
CA THR A 141 -7.82 -1.32 -4.75
C THR A 141 -7.06 -1.26 -3.42
N ILE A 142 -7.71 -1.59 -2.30
CA ILE A 142 -7.01 -1.62 -1.00
C ILE A 142 -5.97 -2.74 -0.95
N LYS A 143 -6.25 -3.90 -1.56
CA LYS A 143 -5.25 -4.98 -1.64
C LYS A 143 -4.02 -4.57 -2.42
N MET A 144 -4.17 -3.82 -3.52
CA MET A 144 -3.05 -3.23 -4.25
C MET A 144 -2.25 -2.25 -3.39
N GLY A 145 -2.90 -1.47 -2.54
CA GLY A 145 -2.23 -0.63 -1.53
C GLY A 145 -1.41 -1.45 -0.54
N ILE A 146 -2.02 -2.48 0.07
CA ILE A 146 -1.34 -3.38 1.01
C ILE A 146 -0.15 -4.09 0.34
N TYR A 147 -0.34 -4.63 -0.86
CA TYR A 147 0.73 -5.29 -1.61
C TYR A 147 1.85 -4.31 -1.97
N SER A 148 1.52 -3.06 -2.32
CA SER A 148 2.52 -2.04 -2.62
C SER A 148 3.35 -1.72 -1.38
N LEU A 149 2.71 -1.54 -0.22
CA LEU A 149 3.41 -1.29 1.04
C LEU A 149 4.32 -2.47 1.44
N ARG A 150 3.82 -3.71 1.34
CA ARG A 150 4.62 -4.91 1.58
C ARG A 150 5.78 -5.04 0.59
N THR A 151 5.57 -4.68 -0.67
CA THR A 151 6.64 -4.63 -1.67
C THR A 151 7.70 -3.63 -1.27
N ALA A 152 7.33 -2.43 -0.83
CA ALA A 152 8.29 -1.41 -0.38
C ALA A 152 9.14 -1.91 0.79
N TRP A 153 8.51 -2.54 1.78
CA TRP A 153 9.20 -3.15 2.92
C TRP A 153 10.19 -4.23 2.53
N LEU A 154 9.78 -5.16 1.66
CA LEU A 154 10.63 -6.26 1.23
C LEU A 154 11.76 -5.78 0.30
N MET A 155 11.55 -4.70 -0.46
CA MET A 155 12.62 -4.06 -1.22
C MET A 155 13.68 -3.44 -0.31
N ILE A 156 13.29 -2.84 0.83
CA ILE A 156 14.26 -2.39 1.84
C ILE A 156 15.00 -3.57 2.47
N ASP A 157 14.32 -4.69 2.73
CA ASP A 157 14.99 -5.89 3.24
C ASP A 157 16.00 -6.42 2.21
N LEU A 158 15.64 -6.41 0.92
CA LEU A 158 16.51 -6.85 -0.17
C LEU A 158 17.70 -5.90 -0.35
N PHE A 159 17.47 -4.59 -0.21
CA PHE A 159 18.53 -3.60 -0.18
C PHE A 159 19.51 -3.87 0.97
N ARG A 160 19.03 -4.19 2.18
CA ARG A 160 19.91 -4.53 3.31
C ARG A 160 20.74 -5.80 3.06
N GLN A 161 20.21 -6.77 2.31
CA GLN A 161 20.93 -8.00 1.98
C GLN A 161 21.94 -7.84 0.83
N THR A 162 21.62 -7.02 -0.16
CA THR A 162 22.40 -6.90 -1.41
C THR A 162 23.25 -5.64 -1.50
N ASN A 163 22.88 -4.61 -0.73
CA ASN A 163 23.40 -3.25 -0.82
C ASN A 163 23.26 -2.60 -2.22
N GLU A 164 22.29 -3.05 -3.02
CA GLU A 164 22.04 -2.50 -4.36
C GLU A 164 21.07 -1.31 -4.30
N PRO A 165 21.51 -0.05 -4.61
CA PRO A 165 20.70 1.15 -4.42
C PRO A 165 19.34 1.15 -5.13
N LYS A 166 19.26 0.45 -6.28
CA LYS A 166 18.02 0.31 -7.07
C LYS A 166 16.84 -0.21 -6.23
N TYR A 167 17.09 -1.05 -5.23
CA TYR A 167 16.02 -1.59 -4.38
C TYR A 167 15.48 -0.55 -3.41
N GLN A 168 16.31 0.39 -2.95
CA GLN A 168 15.82 1.52 -2.17
C GLN A 168 14.98 2.47 -3.03
N GLU A 169 15.41 2.78 -4.25
CA GLU A 169 14.63 3.58 -5.20
C GLU A 169 13.26 2.94 -5.53
N LEU A 170 13.26 1.62 -5.74
CA LEU A 170 12.03 0.85 -5.96
C LEU A 170 11.14 0.86 -4.72
N SER A 171 11.71 0.78 -3.52
CA SER A 171 10.96 0.91 -2.27
C SER A 171 10.20 2.25 -2.23
N ASP A 172 10.87 3.37 -2.54
CA ASP A 172 10.24 4.69 -2.52
C ASP A 172 9.10 4.80 -3.55
N LEU A 173 9.29 4.20 -4.73
CA LEU A 173 8.23 4.10 -5.74
C LEU A 173 7.01 3.33 -5.21
N PHE A 174 7.24 2.21 -4.52
CA PHE A 174 6.15 1.40 -3.97
C PHE A 174 5.47 2.05 -2.76
N TYR A 175 6.17 2.88 -1.97
CA TYR A 175 5.52 3.72 -0.96
C TYR A 175 4.56 4.73 -1.56
N ARG A 176 4.96 5.41 -2.65
CA ARG A 176 4.07 6.34 -3.37
C ARG A 176 2.83 5.62 -3.90
N LYS A 177 3.01 4.47 -4.57
CA LYS A 177 1.90 3.63 -5.02
C LYS A 177 0.99 3.16 -3.88
N ALA A 178 1.56 2.79 -2.74
CA ALA A 178 0.77 2.43 -1.58
C ALA A 178 -0.10 3.62 -1.14
N SER A 179 0.47 4.82 -1.01
CA SER A 179 -0.28 6.03 -0.65
C SER A 179 -1.44 6.30 -1.62
N GLU A 180 -1.17 6.25 -2.92
CA GLU A 180 -2.17 6.45 -3.98
C GLU A 180 -3.33 5.44 -3.86
N PHE A 181 -3.03 4.15 -3.67
CA PHE A 181 -4.08 3.13 -3.57
C PHE A 181 -4.86 3.17 -2.26
N TYR A 182 -4.23 3.54 -1.15
CA TYR A 182 -4.94 3.75 0.12
C TYR A 182 -5.93 4.92 0.00
N GLU A 183 -5.49 6.02 -0.59
CA GLU A 183 -6.34 7.19 -0.85
C GLU A 183 -7.49 6.85 -1.81
N GLN A 184 -7.18 6.18 -2.93
CA GLN A 184 -8.20 5.74 -3.89
C GLN A 184 -9.19 4.77 -3.26
N ALA A 185 -8.75 3.85 -2.41
CA ALA A 185 -9.62 2.92 -1.72
C ALA A 185 -10.59 3.65 -0.76
N LEU A 186 -10.11 4.68 -0.04
CA LEU A 186 -10.95 5.51 0.81
C LEU A 186 -12.01 6.26 -0.02
N GLU A 187 -11.62 6.82 -1.17
CA GLU A 187 -12.53 7.50 -2.08
C GLU A 187 -13.61 6.54 -2.61
N LEU A 188 -13.22 5.37 -3.14
CA LEU A 188 -14.15 4.38 -3.66
C LEU A 188 -15.09 3.82 -2.59
N GLN A 189 -14.61 3.64 -1.35
CA GLN A 189 -15.42 3.29 -0.19
C GLN A 189 -16.48 4.36 0.08
N SER A 190 -16.08 5.65 0.11
CA SER A 190 -17.00 6.76 0.40
C SER A 190 -18.10 6.93 -0.65
N LYS A 191 -17.80 6.61 -1.91
CA LYS A 191 -18.75 6.57 -3.03
C LYS A 191 -19.59 5.30 -3.06
N GLY A 192 -19.32 4.34 -2.18
CA GLY A 192 -19.97 3.04 -2.17
C GLY A 192 -19.76 2.27 -3.48
N ILE A 193 -18.60 2.42 -4.13
CA ILE A 193 -18.22 1.70 -5.36
C ILE A 193 -17.48 0.40 -5.01
N GLU A 194 -16.51 0.50 -4.12
CA GLU A 194 -15.66 -0.61 -3.70
C GLU A 194 -15.59 -0.64 -2.17
N PRO A 195 -16.33 -1.55 -1.52
CA PRO A 195 -16.38 -1.59 -0.08
C PRO A 195 -15.14 -2.30 0.50
N LEU A 196 -14.55 -1.75 1.56
CA LEU A 196 -13.34 -2.26 2.20
C LEU A 196 -13.55 -3.62 2.88
N ASP A 197 -14.79 -3.95 3.26
CA ASP A 197 -15.14 -5.26 3.84
C ASP A 197 -15.00 -6.43 2.86
N GLY A 198 -14.91 -6.15 1.55
CA GLY A 198 -14.47 -7.10 0.53
C GLY A 198 -13.03 -7.60 0.74
N ALA A 199 -12.21 -6.84 1.47
CA ALA A 199 -10.92 -7.30 1.97
C ALA A 199 -11.09 -7.85 3.40
N ARG A 200 -10.97 -9.17 3.54
CA ARG A 200 -10.98 -9.85 4.86
C ARG A 200 -9.86 -9.39 5.78
N TRP A 201 -8.77 -8.89 5.21
CA TRP A 201 -7.58 -8.44 5.93
C TRP A 201 -7.19 -7.04 5.47
N LEU A 202 -7.28 -6.07 6.40
CA LEU A 202 -6.90 -4.67 6.16
C LEU A 202 -5.55 -4.31 6.80
N GLY A 203 -4.96 -5.22 7.57
CA GLY A 203 -3.65 -5.04 8.18
C GLY A 203 -2.53 -5.00 7.13
N PRO A 204 -1.57 -4.07 7.24
CA PRO A 204 -0.47 -4.00 6.28
C PRO A 204 0.55 -5.14 6.51
N ASP A 205 0.70 -5.65 7.73
CA ASP A 205 1.45 -6.86 8.06
C ASP A 205 0.54 -8.11 8.05
N THR A 206 1.09 -9.30 8.22
CA THR A 206 0.38 -10.56 8.47
C THR A 206 0.18 -10.87 9.95
N ASP A 207 0.86 -10.14 10.84
CA ASP A 207 0.81 -10.34 12.30
C ASP A 207 -0.55 -10.01 12.90
N TYR A 208 -1.06 -8.80 12.65
CA TYR A 208 -2.30 -8.32 13.28
C TYR A 208 -3.14 -7.48 12.31
N ASN A 209 -4.45 -7.71 12.34
CA ASN A 209 -5.43 -6.94 11.56
C ASN A 209 -6.08 -5.86 12.44
N PHE A 210 -5.65 -4.62 12.28
CA PHE A 210 -6.18 -3.46 12.99
C PHE A 210 -7.51 -2.92 12.42
N GLY A 211 -8.08 -3.60 11.42
CA GLY A 211 -9.35 -3.24 10.81
C GLY A 211 -9.35 -1.85 10.19
N TYR A 212 -10.50 -1.19 10.23
CA TYR A 212 -10.70 0.12 9.60
C TYR A 212 -9.88 1.24 10.26
N ASP A 213 -9.73 1.25 11.59
CA ASP A 213 -8.90 2.24 12.28
C ASP A 213 -7.42 2.10 11.85
N GLY A 214 -6.93 0.86 11.70
CA GLY A 214 -5.59 0.60 11.17
C GLY A 214 -5.42 1.04 9.72
N PHE A 215 -6.45 0.83 8.89
CA PHE A 215 -6.46 1.33 7.51
C PHE A 215 -6.30 2.87 7.46
N LEU A 216 -7.10 3.61 8.24
CA LEU A 216 -7.02 5.07 8.30
C LEU A 216 -5.68 5.56 8.84
N TYR A 217 -5.12 4.85 9.83
CA TYR A 217 -3.79 5.15 10.35
C TYR A 217 -2.71 5.00 9.28
N ILE A 218 -2.75 3.92 8.50
CA ILE A 218 -1.76 3.69 7.44
C ILE A 218 -1.93 4.69 6.29
N ASP A 219 -3.15 5.03 5.89
CA ASP A 219 -3.39 6.11 4.91
C ASP A 219 -2.72 7.42 5.36
N ALA A 220 -2.89 7.79 6.63
CA ALA A 220 -2.27 8.96 7.22
C ALA A 220 -0.74 8.89 7.25
N VAL A 221 -0.17 7.76 7.68
CA VAL A 221 1.29 7.56 7.75
C VAL A 221 1.92 7.57 6.36
N LEU A 222 1.29 6.95 5.38
CA LEU A 222 1.77 6.94 4.00
C LEU A 222 1.80 8.35 3.43
N LYS A 223 0.71 9.12 3.58
CA LYS A 223 0.63 10.52 3.14
C LYS A 223 1.74 11.37 3.76
N TYR A 224 1.94 11.26 5.07
CA TYR A 224 3.04 11.94 5.76
C TYR A 224 4.40 11.59 5.18
N LYS A 225 4.65 10.29 4.98
CA LYS A 225 5.94 9.80 4.47
C LYS A 225 6.20 10.20 3.02
N THR A 226 5.17 10.26 2.19
CA THR A 226 5.31 10.61 0.78
C THR A 226 5.27 12.12 0.53
N ALA A 227 4.78 12.92 1.48
CA ALA A 227 4.75 14.38 1.37
C ALA A 227 6.15 15.00 1.26
N VAL A 228 7.21 14.29 1.66
CA VAL A 228 8.60 14.74 1.43
C VAL A 228 8.95 14.91 -0.05
N PHE A 229 8.19 14.26 -0.95
CA PHE A 229 8.34 14.39 -2.40
C PHE A 229 7.55 15.56 -3.00
N MET A 230 6.74 16.28 -2.19
CA MET A 230 6.04 17.49 -2.65
C MET A 230 7.05 18.63 -2.74
N GLU A 231 7.16 19.27 -3.91
CA GLU A 231 8.10 20.37 -4.13
C GLU A 231 7.64 21.65 -3.44
N ASP A 232 6.33 21.93 -3.48
CA ASP A 232 5.74 23.10 -2.85
C ASP A 232 5.62 22.92 -1.32
N PRO A 233 6.32 23.75 -0.52
CA PRO A 233 6.23 23.74 0.93
C PRO A 233 4.82 24.01 1.47
N ILE A 234 4.01 24.83 0.80
CA ILE A 234 2.64 25.17 1.22
C ILE A 234 1.74 23.94 1.03
N GLU A 235 1.81 23.27 -0.12
CA GLU A 235 1.10 22.02 -0.34
C GLU A 235 1.50 20.95 0.68
N ARG A 236 2.79 20.88 1.02
CA ARG A 236 3.29 19.96 2.06
C ARG A 236 2.68 20.26 3.43
N VAL A 237 2.60 21.53 3.83
CA VAL A 237 1.93 21.95 5.09
C VAL A 237 0.44 21.57 5.07
N LYS A 238 -0.28 21.87 3.97
CA LYS A 238 -1.69 21.48 3.80
C LYS A 238 -1.88 19.95 3.91
N CYS A 239 -0.97 19.17 3.33
CA CYS A 239 -0.95 17.71 3.45
C CYS A 239 -0.79 17.29 4.91
N TYR A 240 0.21 17.81 5.62
CA TYR A 240 0.48 17.54 7.03
C TYR A 240 -0.71 17.87 7.95
N GLU A 241 -1.37 19.00 7.74
CA GLU A 241 -2.58 19.35 8.47
C GLU A 241 -3.75 18.39 8.15
N GLY A 242 -3.86 17.94 6.90
CA GLY A 242 -4.75 16.85 6.51
C GLY A 242 -4.48 15.56 7.29
N VAL A 243 -3.22 15.13 7.37
CA VAL A 243 -2.79 13.95 8.13
C VAL A 243 -3.14 14.09 9.61
N LYS A 244 -2.86 15.25 10.24
CA LYS A 244 -3.22 15.51 11.65
C LYS A 244 -4.72 15.37 11.91
N ARG A 245 -5.57 15.80 10.97
CA ARG A 245 -7.03 15.62 11.04
C ARG A 245 -7.44 14.16 10.98
N ILE A 246 -6.80 13.34 10.13
CA ILE A 246 -7.07 11.89 10.05
C ILE A 246 -6.64 11.22 11.36
N LEU A 247 -5.41 11.46 11.83
CA LEU A 247 -4.89 10.87 13.06
C LEU A 247 -5.78 11.23 14.27
N SER A 248 -6.20 12.49 14.39
CA SER A 248 -7.13 12.94 15.45
C SER A 248 -8.43 12.13 15.49
N LYS A 249 -8.94 11.69 14.33
CA LYS A 249 -10.13 10.81 14.25
C LYS A 249 -9.80 9.37 14.67
N VAL A 250 -8.63 8.87 14.30
CA VAL A 250 -8.16 7.52 14.67
C VAL A 250 -8.05 7.38 16.18
N PHE A 251 -7.41 8.33 16.89
CA PHE A 251 -7.24 8.23 18.35
C PHE A 251 -8.28 8.97 19.19
N GLY A 252 -9.12 9.81 18.57
CA GLY A 252 -10.28 10.45 19.21
C GLY A 252 -9.92 11.30 20.42
N ILE A 253 -9.60 12.58 20.21
CA ILE A 253 -9.58 13.55 21.31
C ILE A 253 -10.99 13.59 21.94
N GLY A 254 -11.17 12.93 23.09
CA GLY A 254 -12.36 13.04 23.94
C GLY A 254 -13.30 11.83 24.07
N ARG A 255 -13.12 10.71 23.35
CA ARG A 255 -13.91 9.49 23.59
C ARG A 255 -13.00 8.28 23.75
N LYS A 256 -12.86 7.77 24.98
CA LYS A 256 -12.36 6.41 25.23
C LYS A 256 -13.34 5.42 24.59
N ALA A 257 -13.11 5.04 23.34
CA ALA A 257 -13.72 3.84 22.79
C ALA A 257 -13.07 2.66 23.54
N LYS A 258 -13.86 1.95 24.36
CA LYS A 258 -13.39 0.84 25.21
C LYS A 258 -12.70 -0.28 24.42
N ASP A 259 -12.85 -0.30 23.09
CA ASP A 259 -12.41 -1.38 22.21
C ASP A 259 -11.24 -1.00 21.28
N LYS A 260 -10.69 0.22 21.37
CA LYS A 260 -9.57 0.63 20.50
C LYS A 260 -8.22 0.12 21.03
N PRO A 261 -7.38 -0.51 20.18
CA PRO A 261 -6.05 -0.97 20.61
C PRO A 261 -5.19 0.21 21.10
N GLU A 262 -4.73 0.14 22.34
CA GLU A 262 -3.89 1.18 22.98
C GLU A 262 -2.65 1.52 22.14
N ILE A 263 -2.07 0.51 21.49
CA ILE A 263 -0.92 0.66 20.60
C ILE A 263 -1.19 1.64 19.45
N LEU A 264 -2.39 1.60 18.86
CA LEU A 264 -2.74 2.49 17.75
C LEU A 264 -2.91 3.93 18.24
N LEU A 265 -3.42 4.12 19.46
CA LEU A 265 -3.54 5.43 20.09
C LEU A 265 -2.16 6.07 20.31
N ASN A 266 -1.22 5.30 20.88
CA ASN A 266 0.13 5.77 21.17
C ASN A 266 0.88 6.10 19.87
N LEU A 267 0.85 5.20 18.90
CA LEU A 267 1.47 5.41 17.59
C LEU A 267 0.88 6.62 16.85
N SER A 268 -0.44 6.83 16.94
CA SER A 268 -1.07 7.99 16.29
C SER A 268 -0.68 9.31 16.93
N ARG A 269 -0.52 9.36 18.26
CA ARG A 269 -0.03 10.55 18.97
C ARG A 269 1.41 10.87 18.60
N GLU A 270 2.28 9.85 18.59
CA GLU A 270 3.69 10.03 18.22
C GLU A 270 3.84 10.63 16.82
N VAL A 271 3.10 10.12 15.83
CA VAL A 271 3.12 10.67 14.46
C VAL A 271 2.49 12.06 14.42
N TYR A 272 1.40 12.30 15.15
CA TYR A 272 0.76 13.62 15.23
C TYR A 272 1.70 14.70 15.77
N ASP A 273 2.44 14.39 16.84
CA ASP A 273 3.37 15.31 17.50
C ASP A 273 4.56 15.61 16.58
N LYS A 274 5.14 14.59 15.93
CA LYS A 274 6.21 14.75 14.92
C LYS A 274 5.80 15.67 13.77
N ILE A 275 4.58 15.49 13.25
CA ILE A 275 4.05 16.37 12.20
C ILE A 275 3.90 17.80 12.73
N GLY A 276 3.50 17.99 13.98
CA GLY A 276 3.45 19.31 14.61
C GLY A 276 4.80 20.02 14.57
N GLU A 277 5.87 19.34 15.00
CA GLU A 277 7.23 19.89 14.97
C GLU A 277 7.71 20.23 13.55
N GLU A 278 7.41 19.38 12.56
CA GLU A 278 7.78 19.62 11.16
C GLU A 278 7.00 20.77 10.52
N VAL A 279 5.70 20.87 10.83
CA VAL A 279 4.87 21.99 10.38
C VAL A 279 5.45 23.30 10.89
N GLU A 280 5.74 23.41 12.20
CA GLU A 280 6.32 24.64 12.78
C GLU A 280 7.65 25.01 12.11
N LYS A 281 8.56 24.04 11.90
CA LYS A 281 9.83 24.28 11.18
C LYS A 281 9.60 24.78 9.75
N LEU A 282 8.62 24.23 9.04
CA LEU A 282 8.26 24.70 7.70
C LEU A 282 7.69 26.11 7.75
N LYS A 283 6.80 26.42 8.70
CA LYS A 283 6.24 27.78 8.90
C LYS A 283 7.35 28.80 9.14
N GLU A 284 8.30 28.47 10.01
CA GLU A 284 9.47 29.32 10.31
C GLU A 284 10.35 29.54 9.07
N SER A 285 10.55 28.51 8.25
CA SER A 285 11.39 28.60 7.04
C SER A 285 10.76 29.41 5.90
N LEU A 286 9.43 29.50 5.86
CA LEU A 286 8.68 30.15 4.78
C LEU A 286 8.45 31.65 5.01
N GLY A 287 8.70 32.15 6.24
CA GLY A 287 8.10 33.41 6.68
C GLY A 287 6.61 33.21 6.94
N ASP A 288 6.04 33.97 7.88
CA ASP A 288 4.69 33.79 8.44
C ASP A 288 3.65 33.35 7.39
N LEU A 289 3.22 32.08 7.43
CA LEU A 289 2.33 31.45 6.43
C LEU A 289 1.03 32.21 6.21
N ASN A 290 0.61 33.05 7.16
CA ASN A 290 -0.52 33.95 6.98
C ASN A 290 -0.31 34.89 5.79
N GLU A 291 0.90 35.38 5.55
CA GLU A 291 1.19 36.23 4.39
C GLU A 291 1.09 35.45 3.07
N LEU A 292 1.52 34.19 3.04
CA LEU A 292 1.47 33.32 1.87
C LEU A 292 0.05 32.80 1.57
N GLU A 293 -0.72 32.42 2.59
CA GLU A 293 -2.13 32.03 2.44
C GLU A 293 -2.99 33.22 1.98
N ASN A 294 -2.72 34.43 2.50
CA ASN A 294 -3.35 35.65 2.03
C ASN A 294 -2.95 35.98 0.58
N LEU A 295 -1.70 35.73 0.18
CA LEU A 295 -1.24 35.89 -1.20
C LEU A 295 -1.89 34.88 -2.15
N GLU A 296 -1.99 33.60 -1.77
CA GLU A 296 -2.66 32.58 -2.57
C GLU A 296 -4.16 32.86 -2.73
N GLN A 297 -4.84 33.22 -1.64
CA GLN A 297 -6.26 33.61 -1.70
C GLN A 297 -6.46 34.83 -2.60
N ALA A 298 -5.58 35.84 -2.50
CA ALA A 298 -5.63 37.02 -3.36
C ALA A 298 -5.38 36.68 -4.84
N VAL A 299 -4.47 35.74 -5.14
CA VAL A 299 -4.20 35.26 -6.51
C VAL A 299 -5.37 34.45 -7.06
N GLU A 300 -5.96 33.58 -6.26
CA GLU A 300 -7.10 32.75 -6.67
C GLU A 300 -8.38 33.59 -6.89
N GLU A 301 -8.59 34.61 -6.06
CA GLU A 301 -9.66 35.60 -6.24
C GLU A 301 -9.43 36.47 -7.47
N ALA A 302 -8.20 36.94 -7.71
CA ALA A 302 -7.85 37.71 -8.90
C ALA A 302 -8.05 36.90 -10.19
N ALA A 303 -7.68 35.61 -10.19
CA ALA A 303 -7.89 34.72 -11.34
C ALA A 303 -9.38 34.45 -11.62
N LYS A 304 -10.20 34.27 -10.56
CA LYS A 304 -11.66 34.14 -10.69
C LYS A 304 -12.31 35.42 -11.23
N GLN A 305 -11.78 36.58 -10.84
CA GLN A 305 -12.30 37.87 -11.29
C GLN A 305 -11.94 38.15 -12.75
N ALA A 306 -10.69 37.89 -13.15
CA ALA A 306 -10.27 38.00 -14.55
C ALA A 306 -11.07 37.08 -15.49
N ALA A 307 -11.30 35.82 -15.08
CA ALA A 307 -12.13 34.88 -15.85
C ALA A 307 -13.59 35.34 -15.99
N LYS A 308 -14.11 36.10 -15.01
CA LYS A 308 -15.46 36.66 -15.03
C LYS A 308 -15.56 37.89 -15.93
N GLU A 309 -14.52 38.71 -15.96
CA GLU A 309 -14.41 39.89 -16.84
C GLU A 309 -14.25 39.46 -18.30
N ASP A 310 -13.45 38.43 -18.59
CA ASP A 310 -13.32 37.85 -19.94
C ASP A 310 -14.63 37.26 -20.46
N ALA A 311 -15.41 36.62 -19.58
CA ALA A 311 -16.73 36.08 -19.91
C ALA A 311 -17.78 37.16 -20.17
N GLN A 312 -17.65 38.34 -19.54
CA GLN A 312 -18.54 39.49 -19.80
C GLN A 312 -18.16 40.22 -21.10
N ALA A 313 -16.86 40.40 -21.37
CA ALA A 313 -16.38 41.01 -22.60
C ALA A 313 -16.74 40.20 -23.86
N SER A 314 -16.78 38.87 -23.75
CA SER A 314 -17.18 37.97 -24.83
C SER A 314 -18.70 37.86 -25.03
N ALA A 315 -19.51 38.31 -24.05
CA ALA A 315 -20.97 38.38 -24.16
C ALA A 315 -21.46 39.72 -24.76
N GLU A 316 -20.64 40.77 -24.75
CA GLU A 316 -20.95 42.10 -25.30
C GLU A 316 -20.42 42.31 -26.73
N ALA A 317 -19.74 41.33 -27.32
CA ALA A 317 -19.33 41.39 -28.72
C ALA A 317 -20.59 41.38 -29.63
N PRO A 318 -20.83 42.43 -30.43
CA PRO A 318 -21.98 42.47 -31.33
C PRO A 318 -21.83 41.37 -32.38
N ALA A 319 -22.91 40.60 -32.61
CA ALA A 319 -22.97 39.66 -33.70
C ALA A 319 -22.88 40.43 -35.03
N GLU A 320 -21.72 40.39 -35.67
CA GLU A 320 -21.55 40.89 -37.03
C GLU A 320 -22.32 39.97 -38.00
N GLU A 321 -23.27 40.56 -38.72
CA GLU A 321 -24.00 40.01 -39.87
C GLU A 321 -23.10 39.82 -41.10
#